data_AF-A0A7C2LUF8-F1
#
_entry.id   AF-A0A7C2LUF8-F1
#
_cell.length_a   1.000
_cell.length_b   1.000
_cell.length_c   1.000
_cell.angle_alpha   90.00
_cell.angle_beta   90.00
_cell.angle_gamma   90.00
#
_symmetry.space_group_name_H-M   'P 1'
#
loop_
_entity.id
_entity.type
_entity.pdbx_description
1 polymer ?
#
loop_
_entity_poly.entity_id
_entity_poly.type
_entity_poly.pdbx_seq_one_letter_code
_entity_poly.pdbx_strand_id
1 'polypeptide(L)'
;MKSYVQLAALVGLAIAAGGPAAAQNVNDAPLTEKWAPSEWGPDDRAGAVNRTTPELVLKAVRLVKQGKVATLGKVYASDAPAFGTRSWKLVIPGMPTGGPFGTQKLIYNDEYVSTELGQIGTQFDGPGHIGVMTSKGMYFYNGRFLGDKGVSASGLGPLGVEHVAEKGFVCRGVLLDAVALRGGPLPIPREHSASDPGIVTAKDVEEMVKRQGIAPIGAGDCVFLHTGHGDIWHPKNWDTFDAAEKAKRVAQFNAGEPGFGISACEYLAERKIILTGADQWAVEAVGKDAGGENPQPFECHIKLQTKRGIWNLENLDLSQLVADKAYEFLFVWSPLKMKGATGSPGNPVALY
;
A
#
# COMPACT_ATOMS: atom_id res chain seq x y z
N MET A 1 -15.99 46.89 -46.96
CA MET A 1 -16.03 47.05 -45.48
C MET A 1 -16.35 45.72 -44.83
N LYS A 2 -15.33 45.04 -44.29
CA LYS A 2 -15.30 44.40 -42.96
C LYS A 2 -13.95 43.69 -42.85
N SER A 3 -13.18 44.11 -41.86
CA SER A 3 -11.82 43.67 -41.59
C SER A 3 -11.83 42.35 -40.82
N TYR A 4 -10.84 41.50 -41.10
CA TYR A 4 -10.41 40.44 -40.20
C TYR A 4 -8.99 40.79 -39.77
N VAL A 5 -8.83 41.11 -38.49
CA VAL A 5 -7.55 41.36 -37.84
C VAL A 5 -6.90 40.00 -37.58
N GLN A 6 -5.79 39.72 -38.26
CA GLN A 6 -4.87 38.64 -37.89
C GLN A 6 -4.01 39.12 -36.72
N LEU A 7 -4.17 38.50 -35.55
CA LEU A 7 -3.29 38.71 -34.41
C LEU A 7 -2.06 37.80 -34.58
N ALA A 8 -0.93 38.36 -35.00
CA ALA A 8 0.36 37.67 -34.99
C ALA A 8 0.93 37.69 -33.57
N ALA A 9 0.99 36.54 -32.91
CA ALA A 9 1.68 36.40 -31.63
C ALA A 9 3.18 36.20 -31.89
N LEU A 10 3.99 37.21 -31.54
CA LEU A 10 5.44 37.14 -31.46
C LEU A 10 5.83 36.23 -30.28
N VAL A 11 6.35 35.04 -30.58
CA VAL A 11 7.04 34.19 -29.60
C VAL A 11 8.46 34.72 -29.43
N GLY A 12 8.69 35.49 -28.37
CA GLY A 12 10.03 35.88 -27.95
C GLY A 12 10.73 34.71 -27.26
N LEU A 13 11.81 34.20 -27.86
CA LEU A 13 12.75 33.31 -27.18
C LEU A 13 13.49 34.10 -26.08
N ALA A 14 13.12 33.88 -24.82
CA ALA A 14 13.96 34.26 -23.69
C ALA A 14 15.00 33.16 -23.46
N ILE A 15 16.26 33.45 -23.82
CA ILE A 15 17.42 32.63 -23.44
C ILE A 15 17.62 32.86 -21.93
N ALA A 16 17.19 31.90 -21.11
CA ALA A 16 17.49 31.89 -19.69
C ALA A 16 18.98 31.55 -19.51
N ALA A 17 19.77 32.52 -19.09
CA ALA A 17 21.15 32.30 -18.66
C ALA A 17 21.14 31.36 -17.45
N GLY A 18 21.85 30.23 -17.57
CA GLY A 18 21.99 29.24 -16.50
C GLY A 18 22.73 29.83 -15.31
N GLY A 19 21.99 30.12 -14.24
CA GLY A 19 22.57 30.25 -12.91
C GLY A 19 23.10 28.89 -12.43
N PRO A 20 24.03 28.87 -11.46
CA PRO A 20 24.50 27.61 -10.87
C PRO A 20 23.29 26.83 -10.36
N ALA A 21 23.14 25.58 -10.82
CA ALA A 21 22.13 24.68 -10.32
C ALA A 21 22.29 24.59 -8.80
N ALA A 22 21.28 25.04 -8.06
CA ALA A 22 21.22 24.79 -6.62
C ALA A 22 21.45 23.28 -6.41
N ALA A 23 22.38 22.92 -5.53
CA ALA A 23 22.61 21.52 -5.18
C ALA A 23 21.25 20.90 -4.81
N GLN A 24 20.81 19.90 -5.57
CA GLN A 24 19.59 19.18 -5.22
C GLN A 24 19.80 18.58 -3.83
N ASN A 25 18.92 18.90 -2.88
CA ASN A 25 18.88 18.23 -1.59
C ASN A 25 18.49 16.76 -1.83
N VAL A 26 19.49 15.89 -1.92
CA VAL A 26 19.33 14.44 -2.14
C VAL A 26 19.56 13.67 -0.84
N ASN A 27 19.03 12.45 -0.76
CA ASN A 27 19.24 11.54 0.36
C ASN A 27 20.19 10.41 -0.07
N ASP A 28 21.46 10.51 0.35
CA ASP A 28 22.49 9.52 0.03
C ASP A 28 22.59 8.36 1.04
N ALA A 29 21.71 8.29 2.04
CA ALA A 29 21.66 7.17 2.98
C ALA A 29 21.65 5.78 2.30
N PRO A 30 20.91 5.55 1.18
CA PRO A 30 20.96 4.26 0.49
C PRO A 30 22.36 3.87 0.00
N LEU A 31 23.18 4.85 -0.37
CA LEU A 31 24.53 4.67 -0.90
C LEU A 31 25.56 4.57 0.24
N THR A 32 25.48 5.42 1.24
CA THR A 32 26.45 5.50 2.34
C THR A 32 26.26 4.38 3.37
N GLU A 33 25.00 4.03 3.67
CA GLU A 33 24.66 2.91 4.57
C GLU A 33 24.61 1.56 3.86
N LYS A 34 24.80 1.52 2.54
CA LYS A 34 24.82 0.31 1.71
C LYS A 34 23.53 -0.53 1.85
N TRP A 35 22.40 0.04 1.44
CA TRP A 35 21.11 -0.69 1.47
C TRP A 35 21.06 -1.87 0.48
N ALA A 36 22.00 -1.92 -0.47
CA ALA A 36 22.15 -3.03 -1.42
C ALA A 36 23.59 -3.58 -1.43
N PRO A 37 23.79 -4.88 -1.77
CA PRO A 37 22.73 -5.84 -2.06
C PRO A 37 21.93 -6.20 -0.81
N SER A 38 20.67 -6.61 -1.00
CA SER A 38 19.85 -7.16 0.07
C SER A 38 20.43 -8.49 0.57
N GLU A 39 19.90 -9.00 1.69
CA GLU A 39 20.33 -10.30 2.22
C GLU A 39 20.05 -11.49 1.28
N TRP A 40 19.22 -11.28 0.25
CA TRP A 40 18.89 -12.27 -0.77
C TRP A 40 19.82 -12.23 -1.98
N GLY A 41 20.79 -11.32 -1.97
CA GLY A 41 21.77 -11.14 -3.04
C GLY A 41 21.37 -10.07 -4.07
N PRO A 42 22.30 -9.71 -4.98
CA PRO A 42 22.13 -8.60 -5.91
C PRO A 42 21.03 -8.82 -6.96
N ASP A 43 20.69 -10.07 -7.26
CA ASP A 43 19.69 -10.41 -8.28
C ASP A 43 18.25 -10.49 -7.72
N ASP A 44 18.08 -10.35 -6.41
CA ASP A 44 16.76 -10.45 -5.78
C ASP A 44 15.85 -9.30 -6.20
N ARG A 45 14.61 -9.65 -6.56
CA ARG A 45 13.55 -8.76 -7.03
C ARG A 45 12.27 -8.88 -6.20
N ALA A 46 12.24 -9.80 -5.23
CA ALA A 46 11.03 -10.15 -4.48
C ALA A 46 11.05 -9.58 -3.06
N GLY A 47 12.21 -9.37 -2.44
CA GLY A 47 12.29 -8.82 -1.09
C GLY A 47 11.99 -9.84 0.00
N ALA A 48 11.43 -9.36 1.12
CA ALA A 48 11.25 -10.12 2.34
C ALA A 48 10.32 -11.34 2.17
N VAL A 49 9.45 -11.36 1.15
CA VAL A 49 8.60 -12.52 0.83
C VAL A 49 9.41 -13.82 0.58
N ASN A 50 10.70 -13.70 0.23
CA ASN A 50 11.64 -14.82 0.13
C ASN A 50 11.78 -15.65 1.43
N ARG A 51 11.35 -15.13 2.59
CA ARG A 51 11.29 -15.93 3.84
C ARG A 51 10.19 -16.96 3.84
N THR A 52 9.22 -16.88 2.93
CA THR A 52 8.12 -17.85 2.86
C THR A 52 8.70 -19.23 2.49
N THR A 53 8.76 -20.13 3.47
CA THR A 53 9.20 -21.52 3.27
C THR A 53 8.04 -22.50 3.46
N PRO A 54 8.14 -23.74 2.95
CA PRO A 54 7.13 -24.77 3.20
C PRO A 54 6.84 -24.99 4.69
N GLU A 55 7.84 -24.90 5.56
CA GLU A 55 7.68 -25.08 7.00
C GLU A 55 6.85 -23.95 7.63
N LEU A 56 7.08 -22.69 7.21
CA LEU A 56 6.27 -21.56 7.67
C LEU A 56 4.83 -21.65 7.16
N VAL A 57 4.64 -22.07 5.91
CA VAL A 57 3.31 -22.33 5.33
C VAL A 57 2.57 -23.36 6.17
N LEU A 58 3.18 -24.52 6.43
CA LEU A 58 2.56 -25.57 7.23
C LEU A 58 2.30 -25.14 8.68
N LYS A 59 3.18 -24.30 9.26
CA LYS A 59 2.95 -23.70 10.58
C LYS A 59 1.73 -22.78 10.58
N ALA A 60 1.58 -21.94 9.55
CA ALA A 60 0.43 -21.04 9.41
C ALA A 60 -0.87 -21.80 9.15
N VAL A 61 -0.86 -22.86 8.32
CA VAL A 61 -2.03 -23.72 8.08
C VAL A 61 -2.59 -24.31 9.38
N ARG A 62 -1.74 -24.61 10.37
CA ARG A 62 -2.19 -25.12 11.67
C ARG A 62 -2.98 -24.10 12.49
N LEU A 63 -2.98 -22.81 12.13
CA LEU A 63 -3.80 -21.79 12.79
C LEU A 63 -5.28 -21.93 12.43
N VAL A 64 -5.62 -22.57 11.29
CA VAL A 64 -7.00 -22.81 10.89
C VAL A 64 -7.60 -23.90 11.78
N LYS A 65 -8.43 -23.51 12.75
CA LYS A 65 -9.12 -24.41 13.68
C LYS A 65 -10.62 -24.45 13.44
N GLN A 66 -11.20 -23.32 13.04
CA GLN A 66 -12.65 -23.19 12.85
C GLN A 66 -13.05 -23.35 11.39
N GLY A 67 -12.11 -23.12 10.46
CA GLY A 67 -12.40 -23.12 9.02
C GLY A 67 -13.17 -21.87 8.60
N LYS A 68 -13.11 -20.81 9.41
CA LYS A 68 -13.71 -19.52 9.08
C LYS A 68 -12.83 -18.80 8.06
N VAL A 69 -13.48 -18.01 7.23
CA VAL A 69 -12.82 -17.23 6.16
C VAL A 69 -13.25 -15.77 6.30
N ALA A 70 -12.27 -14.87 6.24
CA ALA A 70 -12.49 -13.44 6.09
C ALA A 70 -11.81 -12.96 4.80
N THR A 71 -12.55 -12.23 3.97
CA THR A 71 -12.02 -11.51 2.81
C THR A 71 -11.69 -10.09 3.23
N LEU A 72 -10.48 -9.63 2.96
CA LEU A 72 -9.96 -8.37 3.51
C LEU A 72 -9.97 -7.22 2.50
N GLY A 73 -10.48 -7.43 1.29
CA GLY A 73 -10.62 -6.40 0.27
C GLY A 73 -11.87 -5.54 0.46
N LYS A 74 -11.73 -4.22 0.29
CA LYS A 74 -12.85 -3.30 0.12
C LYS A 74 -13.34 -3.32 -1.33
N VAL A 75 -14.58 -2.86 -1.54
CA VAL A 75 -15.19 -2.81 -2.86
C VAL A 75 -14.53 -1.72 -3.71
N TYR A 76 -14.07 -2.08 -4.91
CA TYR A 76 -13.63 -1.11 -5.90
C TYR A 76 -14.85 -0.44 -6.56
N ALA A 77 -15.03 0.85 -6.29
CA ALA A 77 -16.15 1.63 -6.82
C ALA A 77 -15.66 3.00 -7.30
N SER A 78 -16.41 3.61 -8.23
CA SER A 78 -16.02 4.90 -8.83
C SER A 78 -16.11 6.09 -7.89
N ASP A 79 -16.89 5.96 -6.82
CA ASP A 79 -17.03 6.97 -5.79
C ASP A 79 -16.21 6.66 -4.54
N ALA A 80 -15.48 5.55 -4.52
CA ALA A 80 -14.67 5.14 -3.40
C ALA A 80 -13.50 6.13 -3.21
N PRO A 81 -13.17 6.52 -1.96
CA PRO A 81 -12.02 7.38 -1.70
C PRO A 81 -10.73 6.89 -2.37
N ALA A 82 -9.96 7.84 -2.87
CA ALA A 82 -8.66 7.61 -3.48
C ALA A 82 -7.70 8.72 -3.07
N PHE A 83 -6.41 8.38 -2.97
CA PHE A 83 -5.39 9.35 -2.63
C PHE A 83 -5.15 10.32 -3.79
N GLY A 84 -5.26 11.63 -3.52
CA GLY A 84 -5.03 12.66 -4.51
C GLY A 84 -6.01 12.59 -5.69
N THR A 85 -5.49 12.47 -6.91
CA THR A 85 -6.30 12.47 -8.15
C THR A 85 -6.51 11.07 -8.74
N ARG A 86 -6.16 10.00 -8.03
CA ARG A 86 -6.37 8.62 -8.48
C ARG A 86 -7.87 8.32 -8.60
N SER A 87 -8.24 7.36 -9.45
CA SER A 87 -9.66 7.02 -9.63
C SER A 87 -9.88 5.59 -10.11
N TRP A 88 -11.08 5.06 -9.86
CA TRP A 88 -11.56 3.79 -10.43
C TRP A 88 -12.71 4.05 -11.40
N LYS A 89 -12.57 3.63 -12.65
CA LYS A 89 -13.66 3.74 -13.64
C LYS A 89 -13.86 2.41 -14.34
N LEU A 90 -14.95 1.73 -13.99
CA LEU A 90 -15.42 0.52 -14.66
C LEU A 90 -16.51 0.88 -15.66
N VAL A 91 -16.37 0.42 -16.90
CA VAL A 91 -17.35 0.64 -17.97
C VAL A 91 -17.63 -0.69 -18.66
N ILE A 92 -18.89 -1.11 -18.70
CA ILE A 92 -19.34 -2.18 -19.58
C ILE A 92 -19.78 -1.51 -20.90
N PRO A 93 -19.15 -1.81 -22.05
CA PRO A 93 -19.37 -1.07 -23.29
C PRO A 93 -20.73 -1.37 -23.97
N GLY A 94 -21.44 -2.42 -23.55
CA GLY A 94 -22.76 -2.78 -24.06
C GLY A 94 -23.53 -3.68 -23.10
N MET A 95 -24.86 -3.76 -23.25
CA MET A 95 -25.72 -4.63 -22.44
C MET A 95 -26.63 -5.46 -23.37
N PRO A 96 -26.17 -6.60 -23.92
CA PRO A 96 -24.90 -7.26 -23.62
C PRO A 96 -23.69 -6.64 -24.33
N THR A 97 -22.47 -6.94 -23.88
CA THR A 97 -21.26 -6.61 -24.65
C THR A 97 -21.23 -7.37 -25.98
N GLY A 98 -21.69 -8.63 -25.99
CA GLY A 98 -21.70 -9.46 -27.19
C GLY A 98 -22.82 -10.49 -27.24
N GLY A 99 -23.12 -10.93 -28.47
CA GLY A 99 -24.15 -11.92 -28.79
C GLY A 99 -25.44 -11.33 -29.36
N PRO A 100 -26.50 -12.14 -29.51
CA PRO A 100 -26.56 -13.58 -29.23
C PRO A 100 -25.78 -14.43 -30.24
N PHE A 101 -25.17 -15.54 -29.77
CA PHE A 101 -24.44 -16.51 -30.61
C PHE A 101 -25.06 -17.91 -30.58
N GLY A 102 -25.08 -18.57 -31.74
CA GLY A 102 -25.55 -19.95 -31.91
C GLY A 102 -27.05 -20.16 -31.65
N THR A 103 -27.51 -21.41 -31.74
CA THR A 103 -28.91 -21.78 -31.46
C THR A 103 -29.28 -21.63 -29.98
N GLN A 104 -28.28 -21.66 -29.09
CA GLN A 104 -28.44 -21.42 -27.65
C GLN A 104 -28.62 -19.94 -27.29
N LYS A 105 -28.40 -19.02 -28.24
CA LYS A 105 -28.50 -17.57 -28.03
C LYS A 105 -27.60 -17.06 -26.89
N LEU A 106 -26.36 -17.55 -26.81
CA LEU A 106 -25.36 -17.13 -25.82
C LEU A 106 -25.10 -15.63 -25.91
N ILE A 107 -25.14 -14.93 -24.76
CA ILE A 107 -24.74 -13.52 -24.61
C ILE A 107 -23.69 -13.40 -23.50
N TYR A 108 -22.87 -12.35 -23.53
CA TYR A 108 -21.87 -12.06 -22.48
C TYR A 108 -21.65 -10.56 -22.27
N ASN A 109 -21.04 -10.21 -21.13
CA ASN A 109 -20.60 -8.85 -20.80
C ASN A 109 -19.11 -8.89 -20.47
N ASP A 110 -18.37 -7.88 -20.92
CA ASP A 110 -16.98 -7.60 -20.54
C ASP A 110 -16.91 -6.17 -20.01
N GLU A 111 -15.95 -5.89 -19.12
CA GLU A 111 -15.68 -4.54 -18.65
C GLU A 111 -14.34 -4.00 -19.16
N TYR A 112 -14.27 -2.67 -19.26
CA TYR A 112 -13.03 -1.91 -19.34
C TYR A 112 -12.83 -1.16 -18.02
N VAL A 113 -11.61 -1.22 -17.48
CA VAL A 113 -11.23 -0.47 -16.28
C VAL A 113 -10.12 0.52 -16.62
N SER A 114 -10.36 1.79 -16.30
CA SER A 114 -9.32 2.84 -16.31
C SER A 114 -9.07 3.28 -14.87
N THR A 115 -7.84 3.02 -14.39
CA THR A 115 -7.47 3.25 -12.99
C THR A 115 -5.96 3.16 -12.80
N GLU A 116 -5.44 3.75 -11.72
CA GLU A 116 -4.11 3.46 -11.16
C GLU A 116 -4.14 2.10 -10.47
N LEU A 117 -4.12 1.03 -11.26
CA LEU A 117 -4.49 -0.33 -10.84
C LEU A 117 -3.74 -0.84 -9.61
N GLY A 118 -2.48 -0.46 -9.42
CA GLY A 118 -1.69 -0.86 -8.26
C GLY A 118 -1.89 0.00 -7.01
N GLN A 119 -2.64 1.10 -7.09
CA GLN A 119 -2.66 2.19 -6.10
C GLN A 119 -4.08 2.73 -5.83
N ILE A 120 -5.08 1.84 -5.89
CA ILE A 120 -6.49 2.17 -5.72
C ILE A 120 -7.16 1.13 -4.82
N GLY A 121 -8.14 1.52 -4.00
CA GLY A 121 -8.88 0.58 -3.16
C GLY A 121 -7.97 -0.14 -2.16
N THR A 122 -8.32 -1.38 -1.84
CA THR A 122 -7.36 -2.30 -1.21
C THR A 122 -6.21 -2.55 -2.19
N GLN A 123 -4.99 -2.19 -1.81
CA GLN A 123 -3.86 -2.20 -2.73
C GLN A 123 -2.62 -2.77 -2.08
N PHE A 124 -1.71 -3.27 -2.91
CA PHE A 124 -0.37 -3.69 -2.55
C PHE A 124 0.66 -2.81 -3.23
N ASP A 125 1.64 -2.33 -2.47
CA ASP A 125 2.76 -1.59 -3.04
C ASP A 125 3.97 -2.50 -3.25
N GLY A 126 4.42 -2.58 -4.49
CA GLY A 126 5.54 -3.40 -4.91
C GLY A 126 6.86 -2.65 -5.02
N PRO A 127 7.91 -3.34 -5.50
CA PRO A 127 9.29 -2.83 -5.46
C PRO A 127 9.51 -1.50 -6.21
N GLY A 128 8.69 -1.21 -7.22
CA GLY A 128 8.75 0.00 -8.01
C GLY A 128 7.88 1.15 -7.52
N HIS A 129 7.15 1.00 -6.41
CA HIS A 129 6.24 2.05 -5.92
C HIS A 129 7.01 3.21 -5.26
N ILE A 130 7.87 2.90 -4.28
CA ILE A 130 8.59 3.90 -3.47
C ILE A 130 10.09 3.82 -3.69
N GLY A 131 10.68 4.97 -3.99
CA GLY A 131 12.11 5.17 -4.15
C GLY A 131 12.60 6.46 -3.51
N VAL A 132 13.91 6.66 -3.53
CA VAL A 132 14.60 7.80 -2.92
C VAL A 132 15.48 8.48 -3.96
N MET A 133 15.46 9.81 -4.02
CA MET A 133 16.40 10.56 -4.85
C MET A 133 17.77 10.63 -4.17
N THR A 134 18.78 10.04 -4.81
CA THR A 134 20.19 10.05 -4.38
C THR A 134 21.03 10.90 -5.34
N SER A 135 22.28 11.17 -4.98
CA SER A 135 23.27 11.81 -5.85
C SER A 135 23.59 11.00 -7.12
N LYS A 136 23.22 9.71 -7.16
CA LYS A 136 23.37 8.83 -8.33
C LYS A 136 22.08 8.61 -9.11
N GLY A 137 20.97 9.23 -8.70
CA GLY A 137 19.67 9.11 -9.33
C GLY A 137 18.58 8.56 -8.40
N MET A 138 17.42 8.26 -8.97
CA MET A 138 16.24 7.75 -8.27
C MET A 138 16.44 6.26 -7.94
N TYR A 139 16.78 5.98 -6.69
CA TYR A 139 17.15 4.68 -6.13
C TYR A 139 15.92 3.92 -5.61
N PHE A 140 15.85 2.63 -5.89
CA PHE A 140 14.79 1.71 -5.52
C PHE A 140 15.38 0.44 -4.91
N TYR A 141 14.51 -0.49 -4.52
CA TYR A 141 14.87 -1.72 -3.85
C TYR A 141 16.05 -2.47 -4.51
N ASN A 142 16.99 -2.87 -3.65
CA ASN A 142 18.17 -3.65 -4.00
C ASN A 142 19.11 -2.97 -5.02
N GLY A 143 19.25 -1.65 -4.94
CA GLY A 143 20.26 -0.92 -5.71
C GLY A 143 19.86 -0.57 -7.14
N ARG A 144 18.56 -0.60 -7.44
CA ARG A 144 18.01 -0.35 -8.77
C ARG A 144 17.69 1.11 -8.97
N PHE A 145 17.72 1.55 -10.21
CA PHE A 145 17.43 2.93 -10.59
C PHE A 145 16.38 3.01 -11.70
N LEU A 146 15.61 4.11 -11.74
CA LEU A 146 14.70 4.35 -12.88
C LEU A 146 15.44 4.56 -14.22
N GLY A 147 16.75 4.79 -14.19
CA GLY A 147 17.60 4.83 -15.38
C GLY A 147 18.10 3.45 -15.84
N ASP A 148 17.77 2.37 -15.13
CA ASP A 148 18.26 1.04 -15.47
C ASP A 148 17.62 0.50 -16.75
N LYS A 149 18.39 -0.32 -17.48
CA LYS A 149 17.93 -0.97 -18.71
C LYS A 149 16.66 -1.80 -18.43
N GLY A 150 15.62 -1.53 -19.20
CA GLY A 150 14.34 -2.25 -19.11
C GLY A 150 13.32 -1.61 -18.15
N VAL A 151 13.66 -0.50 -17.50
CA VAL A 151 12.72 0.36 -16.77
C VAL A 151 12.19 1.44 -17.72
N SER A 152 10.87 1.58 -17.82
CA SER A 152 10.23 2.58 -18.68
C SER A 152 8.79 2.87 -18.24
N ALA A 153 8.14 3.84 -18.89
CA ALA A 153 6.71 4.11 -18.70
C ALA A 153 5.79 2.93 -19.06
N SER A 154 6.28 1.94 -19.82
CA SER A 154 5.52 0.73 -20.16
C SER A 154 5.76 -0.43 -19.18
N GLY A 155 6.60 -0.23 -18.16
CA GLY A 155 6.85 -1.22 -17.12
C GLY A 155 8.21 -1.04 -16.45
N LEU A 156 8.27 -1.35 -15.15
CA LEU A 156 9.45 -1.13 -14.31
C LEU A 156 10.45 -2.30 -14.26
N GLY A 157 10.38 -3.23 -15.20
CA GLY A 157 11.37 -4.28 -15.38
C GLY A 157 11.68 -5.05 -14.08
N PRO A 158 12.92 -5.00 -13.54
CA PRO A 158 13.29 -5.70 -12.30
C PRO A 158 12.54 -5.24 -11.04
N LEU A 159 11.85 -4.09 -11.09
CA LEU A 159 11.03 -3.55 -10.00
C LEU A 159 9.54 -3.90 -10.12
N GLY A 160 9.17 -4.71 -11.11
CA GLY A 160 7.79 -5.10 -11.35
C GLY A 160 7.23 -6.04 -10.29
N VAL A 161 5.93 -5.90 -10.00
CA VAL A 161 5.21 -6.69 -9.00
C VAL A 161 5.18 -8.19 -9.34
N GLU A 162 5.35 -8.56 -10.62
CA GLU A 162 5.36 -9.95 -11.08
C GLU A 162 6.43 -10.80 -10.39
N HIS A 163 7.57 -10.21 -9.99
CA HIS A 163 8.64 -10.94 -9.29
C HIS A 163 8.24 -11.31 -7.86
N VAL A 164 7.43 -10.47 -7.21
CA VAL A 164 6.82 -10.80 -5.90
C VAL A 164 5.72 -11.84 -6.08
N ALA A 165 4.93 -11.74 -7.16
CA ALA A 165 3.84 -12.67 -7.49
C ALA A 165 4.28 -14.10 -7.81
N GLU A 166 5.58 -14.34 -8.03
CA GLU A 166 6.14 -15.69 -8.16
C GLU A 166 6.20 -16.45 -6.82
N LYS A 167 6.21 -15.73 -5.70
CA LYS A 167 6.30 -16.29 -4.35
C LYS A 167 4.93 -16.34 -3.68
N GLY A 168 4.19 -15.23 -3.72
CA GLY A 168 2.97 -15.06 -2.93
C GLY A 168 3.22 -15.05 -1.42
N PHE A 169 2.20 -14.68 -0.67
CA PHE A 169 2.21 -14.56 0.78
C PHE A 169 1.30 -15.65 1.35
N VAL A 170 1.93 -16.67 1.94
CA VAL A 170 1.25 -17.71 2.69
C VAL A 170 1.97 -17.84 4.03
N CYS A 171 1.52 -17.06 5.00
CA CYS A 171 2.21 -16.76 6.26
C CYS A 171 1.23 -16.77 7.43
N ARG A 172 1.75 -16.71 8.65
CA ARG A 172 0.94 -16.29 9.80
C ARG A 172 0.66 -14.80 9.64
N GLY A 173 -0.62 -14.45 9.62
CA GLY A 173 -1.11 -13.09 9.81
C GLY A 173 -1.22 -12.80 11.30
N VAL A 174 -0.76 -11.62 11.71
CA VAL A 174 -0.89 -11.07 13.06
C VAL A 174 -1.68 -9.78 12.99
N LEU A 175 -2.88 -9.73 13.56
CA LEU A 175 -3.68 -8.52 13.65
C LEU A 175 -3.39 -7.81 14.98
N LEU A 176 -3.05 -6.53 14.90
CA LEU A 176 -2.86 -5.61 16.01
C LEU A 176 -4.05 -4.65 16.08
N ASP A 177 -4.84 -4.74 17.14
CA ASP A 177 -6.05 -3.95 17.34
C ASP A 177 -5.76 -2.69 18.16
N ALA A 178 -5.33 -1.63 17.47
CA ALA A 178 -5.01 -0.36 18.10
C ALA A 178 -6.28 0.34 18.62
N VAL A 179 -7.43 0.10 17.98
CA VAL A 179 -8.73 0.58 18.47
C VAL A 179 -9.01 0.04 19.87
N ALA A 180 -8.82 -1.26 20.10
CA ALA A 180 -8.96 -1.85 21.43
C ALA A 180 -7.91 -1.32 22.44
N LEU A 181 -6.67 -1.07 22.00
CA LEU A 181 -5.63 -0.49 22.85
C LEU A 181 -5.98 0.94 23.31
N ARG A 182 -6.52 1.76 22.41
CA ARG A 182 -6.84 3.18 22.64
C ARG A 182 -8.26 3.41 23.18
N GLY A 183 -9.14 2.42 23.09
CA GLY A 183 -10.54 2.52 23.52
C GLY A 183 -11.47 3.19 22.50
N GLY A 184 -11.06 3.30 21.23
CA GLY A 184 -11.83 3.91 20.15
C GLY A 184 -11.00 4.12 18.88
N PRO A 185 -11.63 4.54 17.75
CA PRO A 185 -10.92 4.83 16.51
C PRO A 185 -9.82 5.88 16.72
N LEU A 186 -8.65 5.64 16.12
CA LEU A 186 -7.51 6.52 16.28
C LEU A 186 -7.73 7.84 15.49
N PRO A 187 -7.35 9.00 16.06
CA PRO A 187 -7.43 10.27 15.35
C PRO A 187 -6.27 10.44 14.36
N ILE A 188 -6.43 11.33 13.38
CA ILE A 188 -5.30 11.79 12.55
C ILE A 188 -4.29 12.51 13.47
N PRO A 189 -2.99 12.16 13.40
CA PRO A 189 -1.96 12.79 14.22
C PRO A 189 -1.89 14.30 13.98
N ARG A 190 -1.64 15.05 15.05
CA ARG A 190 -1.50 16.52 15.02
C ARG A 190 -0.08 16.97 15.34
N GLU A 191 0.70 16.12 15.97
CA GLU A 191 2.06 16.41 16.41
C GLU A 191 3.04 15.33 15.94
N HIS A 192 4.28 15.75 15.69
CA HIS A 192 5.39 14.82 15.45
C HIS A 192 5.93 14.29 16.77
N SER A 193 5.17 13.40 17.40
CA SER A 193 5.51 12.86 18.72
C SER A 193 5.01 11.44 18.91
N ALA A 194 5.85 10.59 19.48
CA ALA A 194 5.49 9.24 19.94
C ALA A 194 4.35 9.23 20.99
N SER A 195 3.97 10.38 21.55
CA SER A 195 2.84 10.50 22.48
C SER A 195 1.51 10.82 21.80
N ASP A 196 1.49 11.13 20.49
CA ASP A 196 0.25 11.42 19.78
C ASP A 196 -0.62 10.16 19.69
N PRO A 197 -1.91 10.21 20.04
CA PRO A 197 -2.79 9.04 20.07
C PRO A 197 -3.04 8.40 18.68
N GLY A 198 -2.81 9.14 17.59
CA GLY A 198 -2.90 8.63 16.21
C GLY A 198 -1.68 7.81 15.77
N ILE A 199 -0.62 7.79 16.59
CA ILE A 199 0.64 7.14 16.27
C ILE A 199 0.78 5.85 17.07
N VAL A 200 1.11 4.76 16.37
CA VAL A 200 1.37 3.44 16.96
C VAL A 200 2.87 3.21 17.01
N THR A 201 3.43 3.23 18.22
CA THR A 201 4.87 3.09 18.48
C THR A 201 5.28 1.62 18.67
N ALA A 202 6.59 1.33 18.72
CA ALA A 202 7.09 0.00 19.07
C ALA A 202 6.50 -0.54 20.40
N LYS A 203 6.37 0.33 21.40
CA LYS A 203 5.80 -0.03 22.71
C LYS A 203 4.33 -0.38 22.61
N ASP A 204 3.59 0.28 21.72
CA ASP A 204 2.19 -0.05 21.46
C ASP A 204 2.06 -1.41 20.79
N VAL A 205 2.95 -1.73 19.84
CA VAL A 205 3.00 -3.07 19.22
C VAL A 205 3.24 -4.15 20.28
N GLU A 206 4.21 -3.96 21.16
CA GLU A 206 4.49 -4.89 22.26
C GLU A 206 3.29 -5.05 23.21
N GLU A 207 2.64 -3.95 23.56
CA GLU A 207 1.48 -3.96 24.45
C GLU A 207 0.26 -4.62 23.78
N MET A 208 0.02 -4.42 22.48
CA MET A 208 -1.05 -5.12 21.75
C MET A 208 -0.81 -6.62 21.71
N VAL A 209 0.42 -7.06 21.38
CA VAL A 209 0.80 -8.49 21.41
C VAL A 209 0.50 -9.09 22.78
N LYS A 210 0.88 -8.40 23.85
CA LYS A 210 0.64 -8.83 25.23
C LYS A 210 -0.85 -8.87 25.59
N ARG A 211 -1.61 -7.80 25.33
CA ARG A 211 -3.04 -7.69 25.69
C ARG A 211 -3.91 -8.67 24.93
N GLN A 212 -3.58 -8.92 23.66
CA GLN A 212 -4.29 -9.89 22.83
C GLN A 212 -3.92 -11.34 23.18
N GLY A 213 -2.86 -11.55 23.97
CA GLY A 213 -2.42 -12.89 24.38
C GLY A 213 -1.87 -13.73 23.23
N ILE A 214 -1.31 -13.10 22.20
CA ILE A 214 -0.79 -13.77 21.00
C ILE A 214 0.71 -14.04 21.10
N ALA A 215 1.20 -14.99 20.30
CA ALA A 215 2.63 -15.26 20.24
C ALA A 215 3.42 -14.04 19.69
N PRO A 216 4.65 -13.77 20.19
CA PRO A 216 5.48 -12.68 19.69
C PRO A 216 5.60 -12.67 18.17
N ILE A 217 5.61 -11.47 17.58
CA ILE A 217 5.89 -11.28 16.15
C ILE A 217 7.32 -11.76 15.87
N GLY A 218 7.49 -12.51 14.78
CA GLY A 218 8.74 -13.11 14.36
C GLY A 218 8.91 -13.16 12.85
N ALA A 219 10.01 -13.80 12.45
CA ALA A 219 10.42 -13.84 11.06
C ALA A 219 9.39 -14.56 10.18
N GLY A 220 9.04 -13.95 9.05
CA GLY A 220 8.07 -14.53 8.12
C GLY A 220 6.61 -14.12 8.36
N ASP A 221 6.31 -13.40 9.45
CA ASP A 221 4.93 -12.96 9.71
C ASP A 221 4.51 -11.82 8.80
N CYS A 222 3.21 -11.73 8.58
CA CYS A 222 2.53 -10.61 7.95
C CYS A 222 1.74 -9.87 9.04
N VAL A 223 1.98 -8.58 9.25
CA VAL A 223 1.47 -7.83 10.41
C VAL A 223 0.47 -6.78 9.97
N PHE A 224 -0.73 -6.83 10.54
CA PHE A 224 -1.86 -5.98 10.17
C PHE A 224 -2.25 -5.05 11.31
N LEU A 225 -2.56 -3.80 11.02
CA LEU A 225 -2.98 -2.80 11.99
C LEU A 225 -4.43 -2.39 11.76
N HIS A 226 -5.25 -2.55 12.79
CA HIS A 226 -6.60 -2.00 12.80
C HIS A 226 -6.62 -0.68 13.57
N THR A 227 -6.89 0.40 12.85
CA THR A 227 -6.93 1.77 13.39
C THR A 227 -8.35 2.33 13.55
N GLY A 228 -9.33 1.73 12.85
CA GLY A 228 -10.69 2.24 12.73
C GLY A 228 -10.84 3.34 11.69
N HIS A 229 -9.73 3.81 11.08
CA HIS A 229 -9.78 4.81 10.03
C HIS A 229 -10.41 4.25 8.74
N GLY A 230 -10.36 2.92 8.57
CA GLY A 230 -11.02 2.25 7.45
C GLY A 230 -12.53 2.44 7.40
N ASP A 231 -13.17 2.81 8.52
CA ASP A 231 -14.62 3.06 8.63
C ASP A 231 -15.12 4.30 7.89
N ILE A 232 -14.20 5.15 7.42
CA ILE A 232 -14.53 6.26 6.52
C ILE A 232 -15.31 5.76 5.30
N TRP A 233 -14.99 4.56 4.82
CA TRP A 233 -15.59 3.94 3.64
C TRP A 233 -15.75 2.42 3.81
N HIS A 234 -16.30 2.01 4.95
CA HIS A 234 -16.57 0.61 5.22
C HIS A 234 -17.57 0.03 4.19
N PRO A 235 -17.30 -1.14 3.55
CA PRO A 235 -18.16 -1.71 2.51
C PRO A 235 -19.63 -1.87 2.91
N LYS A 236 -19.90 -2.30 4.14
CA LYS A 236 -21.26 -2.42 4.70
C LYS A 236 -22.06 -1.10 4.71
N ASN A 237 -21.39 0.04 4.87
CA ASN A 237 -22.07 1.32 5.13
C ASN A 237 -21.94 2.30 3.95
N TRP A 238 -20.94 2.15 3.08
CA TRP A 238 -20.59 3.15 2.07
C TRP A 238 -21.78 3.54 1.19
N ASP A 239 -22.54 2.57 0.70
CA ASP A 239 -23.69 2.82 -0.18
C ASP A 239 -24.93 3.36 0.54
N THR A 240 -24.90 3.44 1.87
CA THR A 240 -25.98 4.06 2.66
C THR A 240 -25.84 5.57 2.80
N PHE A 241 -24.64 6.11 2.55
CA PHE A 241 -24.37 7.54 2.64
C PHE A 241 -24.79 8.27 1.37
N ASP A 242 -25.38 9.45 1.54
CA ASP A 242 -25.66 10.35 0.43
C ASP A 242 -24.37 11.01 -0.11
N ALA A 243 -24.49 11.74 -1.22
CA ALA A 243 -23.35 12.37 -1.87
C ALA A 243 -22.64 13.40 -0.98
N ALA A 244 -23.35 14.09 -0.09
CA ALA A 244 -22.77 15.11 0.78
C ALA A 244 -21.92 14.46 1.88
N GLU A 245 -22.42 13.39 2.50
CA GLU A 245 -21.67 12.63 3.50
C GLU A 245 -20.49 11.89 2.87
N LYS A 246 -20.65 11.31 1.67
CA LYS A 246 -19.52 10.73 0.92
C LYS A 246 -18.43 11.78 0.65
N ALA A 247 -18.79 12.99 0.22
CA ALA A 247 -17.83 14.06 -0.02
C ALA A 247 -17.05 14.46 1.26
N LYS A 248 -17.73 14.56 2.41
CA LYS A 248 -17.09 14.82 3.70
C LYS A 248 -16.11 13.71 4.10
N ARG A 249 -16.50 12.45 3.88
CA ARG A 249 -15.66 11.28 4.15
C ARG A 249 -14.44 11.20 3.25
N VAL A 250 -14.59 11.52 1.96
CA VAL A 250 -13.45 11.65 1.02
C VAL A 250 -12.50 12.76 1.43
N ALA A 251 -13.03 13.89 1.92
CA ALA A 251 -12.19 14.96 2.46
C ALA A 251 -11.45 14.54 3.74
N GLN A 252 -12.10 13.77 4.62
CA GLN A 252 -11.47 13.19 5.81
C GLN A 252 -10.36 12.19 5.44
N PHE A 253 -10.60 11.31 4.47
CA PHE A 253 -9.61 10.36 3.96
C PHE A 253 -8.34 11.08 3.50
N ASN A 254 -8.47 12.17 2.75
CA ASN A 254 -7.32 12.91 2.23
C ASN A 254 -6.69 13.90 3.24
N ALA A 255 -7.20 13.99 4.47
CA ALA A 255 -6.68 14.92 5.49
C ALA A 255 -5.47 14.36 6.27
N GLY A 256 -5.12 13.09 6.07
CA GLY A 256 -4.14 12.34 6.85
C GLY A 256 -4.76 11.09 7.47
N GLU A 257 -3.98 10.35 8.24
CA GLU A 257 -4.39 9.08 8.85
C GLU A 257 -3.55 8.69 10.07
N PRO A 258 -4.13 7.93 11.03
CA PRO A 258 -3.34 7.23 12.03
C PRO A 258 -2.59 6.04 11.41
N GLY A 259 -1.59 5.52 12.12
CA GLY A 259 -0.88 4.33 11.66
C GLY A 259 0.39 4.05 12.46
N PHE A 260 1.26 3.21 11.90
CA PHE A 260 2.57 2.96 12.51
C PHE A 260 3.45 4.21 12.49
N GLY A 261 4.06 4.51 13.64
CA GLY A 261 5.20 5.42 13.72
C GLY A 261 6.51 4.71 13.35
N ILE A 262 7.57 5.47 13.09
CA ILE A 262 8.85 4.90 12.68
C ILE A 262 9.42 3.91 13.69
N SER A 263 9.25 4.14 14.99
CA SER A 263 9.71 3.19 16.00
C SER A 263 9.05 1.81 15.84
N ALA A 264 7.75 1.75 15.51
CA ALA A 264 7.07 0.49 15.22
C ALA A 264 7.59 -0.16 13.92
N CYS A 265 7.79 0.63 12.87
CA CYS A 265 8.31 0.13 11.59
C CYS A 265 9.72 -0.47 11.75
N GLU A 266 10.60 0.18 12.51
CA GLU A 266 11.94 -0.36 12.81
C GLU A 266 11.85 -1.64 13.66
N TYR A 267 11.02 -1.65 14.70
CA TYR A 267 10.77 -2.84 15.53
C TYR A 267 10.29 -4.05 14.72
N LEU A 268 9.36 -3.83 13.78
CA LEU A 268 8.82 -4.85 12.90
C LEU A 268 9.87 -5.33 11.89
N ALA A 269 10.65 -4.41 11.33
CA ALA A 269 11.76 -4.74 10.44
C ALA A 269 12.83 -5.61 11.11
N GLU A 270 13.20 -5.31 12.35
CA GLU A 270 14.15 -6.10 13.14
C GLU A 270 13.66 -7.54 13.38
N ARG A 271 12.33 -7.71 13.47
CA ARG A 271 11.67 -9.03 13.56
C ARG A 271 11.58 -9.77 12.25
N LYS A 272 12.05 -9.17 11.14
CA LYS A 272 12.11 -9.81 9.83
C LYS A 272 10.73 -10.28 9.33
N ILE A 273 9.71 -9.47 9.60
CA ILE A 273 8.38 -9.64 8.98
C ILE A 273 8.51 -9.49 7.46
N ILE A 274 7.50 -9.95 6.72
CA ILE A 274 7.52 -9.93 5.26
C ILE A 274 6.53 -8.96 4.63
N LEU A 275 5.52 -8.54 5.41
CA LEU A 275 4.47 -7.64 4.94
C LEU A 275 3.87 -6.88 6.13
N THR A 276 3.60 -5.59 5.93
CA THR A 276 2.69 -4.82 6.79
C THR A 276 1.35 -4.63 6.10
N GLY A 277 0.27 -4.41 6.85
CA GLY A 277 -0.98 -3.96 6.26
C GLY A 277 -1.85 -3.21 7.24
N ALA A 278 -2.81 -2.45 6.75
CA ALA A 278 -3.71 -1.66 7.60
C ALA A 278 -5.04 -1.38 6.92
N ASP A 279 -5.99 -0.88 7.70
CA ASP A 279 -7.32 -0.48 7.24
C ASP A 279 -7.38 0.93 6.60
N GLN A 280 -6.22 1.61 6.54
CA GLN A 280 -6.02 2.97 6.02
C GLN A 280 -5.07 2.98 4.80
N TRP A 281 -4.77 4.14 4.22
CA TRP A 281 -4.19 4.30 2.88
C TRP A 281 -2.66 4.47 2.79
N ALA A 282 -1.89 4.43 3.88
CA ALA A 282 -0.42 4.49 3.86
C ALA A 282 0.26 3.54 4.87
N VAL A 283 -0.50 2.80 5.68
CA VAL A 283 -0.09 1.89 6.77
C VAL A 283 0.67 2.55 7.94
N GLU A 284 1.37 3.65 7.67
CA GLU A 284 2.04 4.51 8.62
C GLU A 284 1.19 5.71 9.02
N ALA A 285 1.57 6.36 10.12
CA ALA A 285 0.89 7.56 10.58
C ALA A 285 1.25 8.74 9.66
N VAL A 286 0.23 9.40 9.10
CA VAL A 286 0.36 10.57 8.23
C VAL A 286 -0.38 11.75 8.85
N GLY A 287 0.36 12.62 9.52
CA GLY A 287 -0.15 13.87 10.09
C GLY A 287 0.24 15.09 9.24
N LYS A 288 0.58 16.17 9.93
CA LYS A 288 1.12 17.40 9.30
C LYS A 288 2.36 17.08 8.46
N ASP A 289 2.53 17.78 7.34
CA ASP A 289 3.71 17.63 6.45
C ASP A 289 3.95 16.18 5.96
N ALA A 290 2.91 15.34 6.01
CA ALA A 290 2.92 13.91 5.74
C ALA A 290 3.84 13.06 6.67
N GLY A 291 4.25 13.62 7.82
CA GLY A 291 5.08 12.92 8.81
C GLY A 291 4.28 12.25 9.92
N GLY A 292 4.91 11.28 10.57
CA GLY A 292 4.40 10.54 11.74
C GLY A 292 5.10 10.97 13.02
N GLU A 293 5.82 10.03 13.66
CA GLU A 293 6.61 10.28 14.89
C GLU A 293 7.63 11.40 14.73
N ASN A 294 8.11 11.61 13.51
CA ASN A 294 8.97 12.71 13.14
C ASN A 294 8.44 13.38 11.84
N PRO A 295 9.01 14.52 11.41
CA PRO A 295 8.46 15.28 10.28
C PRO A 295 8.85 14.72 8.90
N GLN A 296 9.52 13.57 8.82
CA GLN A 296 9.90 12.97 7.54
C GLN A 296 8.68 12.33 6.88
N PRO A 297 8.37 12.68 5.62
CA PRO A 297 7.19 12.16 4.94
C PRO A 297 7.39 10.70 4.54
N PHE A 298 6.39 9.86 4.80
CA PHE A 298 6.34 8.45 4.38
C PHE A 298 7.62 7.66 4.74
N GLU A 299 8.13 7.86 5.94
CA GLU A 299 9.41 7.31 6.35
C GLU A 299 9.36 5.80 6.56
N CYS A 300 8.22 5.26 7.00
CA CYS A 300 8.04 3.81 7.11
C CYS A 300 8.08 3.14 5.73
N HIS A 301 7.45 3.73 4.71
CA HIS A 301 7.55 3.22 3.34
C HIS A 301 9.00 3.10 2.90
N ILE A 302 9.81 4.16 3.08
CA ILE A 302 11.23 4.13 2.69
C ILE A 302 12.00 3.05 3.46
N LYS A 303 11.77 2.95 4.78
CA LYS A 303 12.54 2.07 5.68
C LYS A 303 12.14 0.60 5.56
N LEU A 304 10.88 0.31 5.26
CA LEU A 304 10.37 -1.04 5.05
C LEU A 304 10.54 -1.48 3.60
N GLN A 305 10.03 -0.70 2.64
CA GLN A 305 9.99 -1.08 1.23
C GLN A 305 11.37 -0.88 0.56
N THR A 306 11.80 0.37 0.39
CA THR A 306 13.03 0.67 -0.38
C THR A 306 14.28 0.08 0.27
N LYS A 307 14.41 0.19 1.60
CA LYS A 307 15.58 -0.30 2.35
C LYS A 307 15.57 -1.81 2.58
N ARG A 308 14.42 -2.43 2.84
CA ARG A 308 14.35 -3.82 3.35
C ARG A 308 13.52 -4.78 2.49
N GLY A 309 12.81 -4.29 1.49
CA GLY A 309 11.93 -5.10 0.65
C GLY A 309 10.76 -5.71 1.41
N ILE A 310 10.30 -5.05 2.48
CA ILE A 310 9.10 -5.39 3.22
C ILE A 310 7.98 -4.53 2.64
N TRP A 311 7.04 -5.16 1.95
CA TRP A 311 5.96 -4.52 1.20
C TRP A 311 4.72 -4.31 2.08
N ASN A 312 3.76 -3.52 1.62
CA ASN A 312 2.54 -3.26 2.39
C ASN A 312 1.24 -3.58 1.64
N LEU A 313 0.16 -3.71 2.41
CA LEU A 313 -1.23 -3.74 1.94
C LEU A 313 -2.04 -2.65 2.61
N GLU A 314 -2.66 -1.80 1.82
CA GLU A 314 -3.43 -0.64 2.30
C GLU A 314 -4.94 -0.88 2.12
N ASN A 315 -5.73 -0.11 2.85
CA ASN A 315 -7.19 -0.04 2.78
C ASN A 315 -7.89 -1.39 2.96
N LEU A 316 -7.40 -2.21 3.88
CA LEU A 316 -8.00 -3.50 4.20
C LEU A 316 -9.34 -3.35 4.95
N ASP A 317 -10.24 -4.30 4.75
CA ASP A 317 -11.35 -4.55 5.67
C ASP A 317 -10.91 -5.61 6.70
N LEU A 318 -10.67 -5.15 7.93
CA LEU A 318 -10.24 -5.99 9.05
C LEU A 318 -11.41 -6.29 10.03
N SER A 319 -12.62 -5.81 9.72
CA SER A 319 -13.76 -5.78 10.65
C SER A 319 -14.15 -7.18 11.15
N GLN A 320 -14.16 -8.18 10.27
CA GLN A 320 -14.51 -9.55 10.63
C GLN A 320 -13.47 -10.16 11.57
N LEU A 321 -12.17 -9.95 11.32
CA LEU A 321 -11.11 -10.48 12.18
C LEU A 321 -11.15 -9.86 13.58
N VAL A 322 -11.42 -8.55 13.66
CA VAL A 322 -11.61 -7.84 14.92
C VAL A 322 -12.84 -8.37 15.68
N ALA A 323 -13.98 -8.51 15.00
CA ALA A 323 -15.22 -8.99 15.60
C ALA A 323 -15.07 -10.42 16.17
N ASP A 324 -14.36 -11.28 15.46
CA ASP A 324 -14.10 -12.67 15.86
C ASP A 324 -12.91 -12.81 16.81
N LYS A 325 -12.18 -11.71 17.10
CA LYS A 325 -10.93 -11.70 17.86
C LYS A 325 -9.88 -12.68 17.29
N ALA A 326 -9.86 -12.80 15.97
CA ALA A 326 -8.93 -13.64 15.21
C ALA A 326 -7.61 -12.90 15.03
N TYR A 327 -6.84 -12.78 16.11
CA TYR A 327 -5.58 -12.03 16.13
C TYR A 327 -4.39 -12.79 15.49
N GLU A 328 -4.49 -14.10 15.35
CA GLU A 328 -3.56 -14.95 14.61
C GLU A 328 -4.33 -15.80 13.61
N PHE A 329 -3.93 -15.77 12.34
CA PHE A 329 -4.63 -16.46 11.25
C PHE A 329 -3.65 -16.91 10.16
N LEU A 330 -4.08 -17.84 9.32
CA LEU A 330 -3.42 -18.10 8.06
C LEU A 330 -3.78 -16.97 7.09
N PHE A 331 -2.78 -16.20 6.66
CA PHE A 331 -2.94 -15.19 5.63
C PHE A 331 -2.53 -15.75 4.27
N VAL A 332 -3.38 -15.56 3.26
CA VAL A 332 -3.16 -16.01 1.88
C VAL A 332 -3.43 -14.86 0.92
N TRP A 333 -2.40 -14.46 0.17
CA TRP A 333 -2.53 -13.44 -0.86
C TRP A 333 -1.38 -13.50 -1.87
N SER A 334 -1.60 -13.03 -3.08
CA SER A 334 -0.53 -12.77 -4.06
C SER A 334 -0.95 -11.60 -4.93
N PRO A 335 -0.01 -10.72 -5.35
CA PRO A 335 -0.32 -9.71 -6.34
C PRO A 335 -0.66 -10.37 -7.68
N LEU A 336 -1.42 -9.65 -8.51
CA LEU A 336 -1.64 -10.00 -9.91
C LEU A 336 -0.29 -10.05 -10.63
N LYS A 337 -0.14 -11.00 -11.57
CA LYS A 337 1.08 -11.14 -12.39
C LYS A 337 1.13 -10.11 -13.53
N MET A 338 1.22 -8.83 -13.15
CA MET A 338 1.25 -7.70 -14.08
C MET A 338 2.69 -7.28 -14.34
N LYS A 339 3.16 -7.53 -15.56
CA LYS A 339 4.55 -7.26 -15.94
C LYS A 339 4.88 -5.78 -15.81
N GLY A 340 5.86 -5.46 -14.97
CA GLY A 340 6.38 -4.10 -14.75
C GLY A 340 5.46 -3.18 -13.95
N ALA A 341 4.38 -3.69 -13.34
CA ALA A 341 3.50 -2.87 -12.50
C ALA A 341 4.18 -2.51 -11.17
N THR A 342 3.84 -1.35 -10.62
CA THR A 342 4.35 -0.83 -9.33
C THR A 342 3.69 -1.49 -8.12
N GLY A 343 2.52 -2.12 -8.29
CA GLY A 343 1.69 -2.64 -7.23
C GLY A 343 0.55 -3.51 -7.79
N SER A 344 -0.42 -3.84 -6.95
CA SER A 344 -1.57 -4.69 -7.35
C SER A 344 -2.82 -4.38 -6.54
N PRO A 345 -4.03 -4.43 -7.13
CA PRO A 345 -5.25 -4.55 -6.36
C PRO A 345 -5.34 -5.98 -5.82
N GLY A 346 -6.26 -6.24 -4.89
CA GLY A 346 -6.58 -7.59 -4.48
C GLY A 346 -7.64 -7.67 -3.40
N ASN A 347 -8.05 -8.91 -3.15
CA ASN A 347 -8.89 -9.28 -2.02
C ASN A 347 -8.15 -10.37 -1.22
N PRO A 348 -7.27 -9.98 -0.29
CA PRO A 348 -6.54 -10.94 0.55
C PRO A 348 -7.50 -11.79 1.38
N VAL A 349 -7.08 -13.00 1.73
CA VAL A 349 -7.92 -13.94 2.48
C VAL A 349 -7.23 -14.34 3.78
N ALA A 350 -8.00 -14.31 4.87
CA ALA A 350 -7.60 -14.84 6.17
C ALA A 350 -8.43 -16.09 6.51
N LEU A 351 -7.78 -17.13 7.03
CA LEU A 351 -8.41 -18.36 7.52
C LEU A 351 -8.02 -18.63 8.97
N TYR A 352 -8.97 -19.04 9.81
CA TYR A 352 -8.76 -19.29 11.25
C TYR A 352 -9.73 -20.32 11.84
#